data_AF-A0A0K8J624-F1
#
_entry.id   AF-A0A0K8J624-F1
#
_cell.length_a   1.000
_cell.length_b   1.000
_cell.length_c   1.000
_cell.angle_alpha   90.00
_cell.angle_beta   90.00
_cell.angle_gamma   90.00
#
_symmetry.space_group_name_H-M   'P 1'
#
loop_
_entity.id
_entity.type
_entity.pdbx_description
1 polymer ?
#
loop_
_entity_poly.entity_id
_entity_poly.type
_entity_poly.pdbx_seq_one_letter_code
_entity_poly.pdbx_strand_id
1 'polypeptide(L)'
;MIFQIFQFFFALIVPGLIGALFFSIFARLTTEIEWPVALILDLFTFVTMIIGLFFFKDITTVEALLSQFICLSFTRKYILLSVLIAIFYGIISGILRRIFFWIRRRPFFS
;
A
#
# COMPACT_ATOMS: atom_id res chain seq x y z
N MET A 1 -18.88 0.25 -17.12
CA MET A 1 -17.91 -0.84 -16.83
C MET A 1 -16.46 -0.44 -17.10
N ILE A 2 -16.05 -0.13 -18.34
CA ILE A 2 -14.63 0.17 -18.65
C ILE A 2 -14.02 1.29 -17.77
N PHE A 3 -14.72 2.41 -17.59
CA PHE A 3 -14.26 3.51 -16.73
C PHE A 3 -14.09 3.09 -15.25
N GLN A 4 -14.97 2.22 -14.75
CA GLN A 4 -14.91 1.73 -13.35
C GLN A 4 -13.73 0.78 -13.14
N ILE A 5 -13.41 -0.05 -14.14
CA ILE A 5 -12.26 -0.95 -14.11
C ILE A 5 -10.96 -0.15 -14.10
N PHE A 6 -10.86 0.91 -14.91
CA PHE A 6 -9.72 1.82 -14.86
C PHE A 6 -9.59 2.50 -13.50
N GLN A 7 -10.68 3.01 -12.95
CA GLN A 7 -10.67 3.66 -11.64
C GLN A 7 -10.25 2.68 -10.53
N PHE A 8 -10.71 1.44 -10.58
CA PHE A 8 -10.29 0.38 -9.65
C PHE A 8 -8.81 0.03 -9.81
N PHE A 9 -8.32 -0.07 -11.04
CA PHE A 9 -6.90 -0.35 -11.33
C PHE A 9 -5.98 0.76 -10.79
N PHE A 10 -6.35 2.03 -11.00
CA PHE A 10 -5.62 3.16 -10.40
C PHE A 10 -5.75 3.18 -8.88
N ALA A 11 -6.93 2.90 -8.32
CA ALA A 11 -7.13 2.83 -6.87
C ALA A 11 -6.34 1.68 -6.22
N LEU A 12 -6.03 0.64 -6.98
CA LEU A 12 -5.16 -0.45 -6.56
C LEU A 12 -3.70 0.02 -6.59
N ILE A 13 -3.17 0.42 -7.75
CA ILE A 13 -1.71 0.64 -7.98
C ILE A 13 -1.15 1.93 -7.39
N VAL A 14 -1.93 3.02 -7.39
CA VAL A 14 -1.46 4.34 -6.97
C VAL A 14 -1.00 4.35 -5.49
N PRO A 15 -1.75 3.75 -4.54
CA PRO A 15 -1.30 3.58 -3.16
C PRO A 15 0.08 2.92 -3.03
N GLY A 16 0.33 1.78 -3.69
CA GLY A 16 1.61 1.07 -3.60
C GLY A 16 2.79 1.87 -4.14
N LEU A 17 2.59 2.62 -5.23
CA LEU A 17 3.60 3.56 -5.75
C LEU A 17 3.94 4.66 -4.75
N ILE A 18 2.92 5.24 -4.11
CA ILE A 18 3.12 6.24 -3.05
C ILE A 18 3.84 5.60 -1.86
N GLY A 19 3.44 4.41 -1.43
CA GLY A 19 4.11 3.67 -0.37
C GLY A 19 5.59 3.42 -0.68
N ALA A 20 5.92 3.05 -1.92
CA ALA A 20 7.30 2.82 -2.36
C ALA A 20 8.15 4.10 -2.38
N LEU A 21 7.55 5.25 -2.70
CA LEU A 21 8.21 6.55 -2.55
C LEU A 21 8.57 6.83 -1.09
N PHE A 22 7.64 6.59 -0.16
CA PHE A 22 7.95 6.74 1.26
C PHE A 22 9.02 5.73 1.72
N PHE A 23 8.94 4.48 1.24
CA PHE A 23 9.98 3.49 1.52
C PHE A 23 11.37 3.97 1.08
N SER A 24 11.54 4.47 -0.15
CA SER A 24 12.84 4.91 -0.66
C SER A 24 13.39 6.09 0.13
N ILE A 25 12.54 7.07 0.48
CA ILE A 25 12.89 8.22 1.33
C ILE A 25 13.42 7.75 2.69
N PHE A 26 12.68 6.88 3.38
CA PHE A 26 13.02 6.44 4.74
C PHE A 26 14.19 5.44 4.77
N ALA A 27 14.32 4.61 3.74
CA ALA A 27 15.46 3.72 3.56
C ALA A 27 16.74 4.47 3.12
N ARG A 28 16.66 5.78 2.82
CA ARG A 28 17.74 6.58 2.22
C ARG A 28 18.32 5.93 0.96
N LEU A 29 17.47 5.28 0.17
CA LEU A 29 17.86 4.78 -1.14
C LEU A 29 17.65 5.90 -2.15
N THR A 30 18.75 6.47 -2.63
CA THR A 30 18.76 7.49 -3.68
C THR A 30 18.58 6.91 -5.09
N THR A 31 18.49 5.58 -5.21
CA THR A 31 18.24 4.87 -6.47
C THR A 31 16.75 4.66 -6.70
N GLU A 32 16.39 4.52 -7.97
CA GLU A 32 15.06 4.41 -8.56
C GLU A 32 14.02 3.66 -7.71
N ILE A 33 12.74 4.04 -7.88
CA ILE A 33 11.61 3.34 -7.27
C ILE A 33 11.61 1.89 -7.74
N GLU A 34 11.95 0.97 -6.84
CA GLU A 34 11.91 -0.46 -7.14
C GLU A 34 10.45 -0.89 -7.34
N TRP A 35 10.06 -1.11 -8.60
CA TRP A 35 8.74 -1.63 -8.98
C TRP A 35 8.29 -2.86 -8.18
N PRO A 36 9.17 -3.83 -7.84
CA PRO A 36 8.78 -4.96 -6.99
C PRO A 36 8.33 -4.54 -5.60
N VAL A 37 8.96 -3.52 -5.01
CA VAL A 37 8.61 -3.01 -3.67
C VAL A 37 7.24 -2.35 -3.71
N ALA A 38 6.97 -1.56 -4.76
CA ALA A 38 5.65 -0.97 -4.96
C ALA A 38 4.55 -2.04 -5.05
N LEU A 39 4.75 -3.09 -5.85
CA LEU A 39 3.79 -4.20 -5.99
C LEU A 39 3.56 -4.96 -4.68
N ILE A 40 4.61 -5.19 -3.89
CA ILE A 40 4.48 -5.85 -2.59
C ILE A 40 3.68 -4.98 -1.62
N LEU A 41 4.00 -3.70 -1.52
CA LEU A 41 3.25 -2.75 -0.68
C LEU A 41 1.79 -2.63 -1.12
N ASP A 42 1.54 -2.70 -2.42
CA ASP A 42 0.20 -2.71 -3.00
C ASP A 42 -0.59 -3.94 -2.57
N LEU A 43 0.02 -5.12 -2.66
CA LEU A 43 -0.59 -6.37 -2.24
C LEU A 43 -0.95 -6.36 -0.75
N PHE A 44 -0.04 -5.88 0.11
CA PHE A 44 -0.32 -5.74 1.54
C PHE A 44 -1.45 -4.76 1.81
N THR A 45 -1.43 -3.60 1.15
CA THR A 45 -2.47 -2.58 1.29
C THR A 45 -3.83 -3.13 0.85
N PHE A 46 -3.87 -3.85 -0.28
CA PHE A 46 -5.08 -4.46 -0.80
C PHE A 46 -5.65 -5.52 0.15
N VAL A 47 -4.82 -6.41 0.68
CA VAL A 47 -5.23 -7.43 1.66
C VAL A 47 -5.82 -6.76 2.91
N THR A 48 -5.14 -5.75 3.47
CA THR A 48 -5.62 -5.03 4.65
C THR A 48 -6.96 -4.31 4.37
N MET A 49 -7.13 -3.74 3.17
CA MET A 49 -8.38 -3.13 2.76
C MET A 49 -9.51 -4.16 2.66
N ILE A 50 -9.30 -5.31 2.01
CA ILE A 50 -10.30 -6.38 1.93
C ILE A 50 -10.70 -6.89 3.32
N ILE A 51 -9.73 -7.13 4.20
CA ILE A 51 -10.01 -7.55 5.58
C ILE A 51 -10.85 -6.47 6.29
N GLY A 52 -10.49 -5.19 6.14
CA GLY A 52 -11.28 -4.09 6.70
C GLY A 52 -12.71 -4.05 6.15
N LEU A 53 -12.88 -4.23 4.85
CA LEU A 53 -14.20 -4.27 4.20
C LEU A 53 -15.05 -5.43 4.70
N PHE A 54 -14.44 -6.60 4.90
CA PHE A 54 -15.11 -7.74 5.50
C PHE A 54 -15.61 -7.41 6.90
N PHE A 55 -14.77 -6.86 7.77
CA PHE A 55 -15.17 -6.55 9.16
C PHE A 55 -16.18 -5.40 9.28
N PHE A 56 -16.05 -4.33 8.48
CA PHE A 56 -16.88 -3.12 8.63
C PHE A 56 -18.15 -3.13 7.78
N LYS A 57 -18.16 -3.87 6.67
CA LYS A 57 -19.22 -3.81 5.64
C LYS A 57 -19.72 -5.18 5.18
N ASP A 58 -19.13 -6.28 5.68
CA ASP A 58 -19.47 -7.66 5.33
C ASP A 58 -19.42 -7.93 3.81
N ILE A 59 -18.51 -7.24 3.12
CA ILE A 59 -18.31 -7.40 1.67
C ILE A 59 -17.41 -8.61 1.47
N THR A 60 -18.00 -9.70 0.96
CA THR A 60 -17.32 -10.99 0.75
C THR A 60 -16.99 -11.29 -0.71
N THR A 61 -17.60 -10.56 -1.66
CA THR A 61 -17.41 -10.78 -3.10
C THR A 61 -16.89 -9.54 -3.82
N VAL A 62 -16.14 -9.77 -4.90
CA VAL A 62 -15.61 -8.70 -5.77
C VAL A 62 -16.75 -7.91 -6.43
N GLU A 63 -17.86 -8.58 -6.76
CA GLU A 63 -19.04 -7.92 -7.36
C GLU A 63 -19.69 -6.93 -6.40
N ALA A 64 -19.83 -7.30 -5.11
CA ALA A 64 -20.33 -6.40 -4.08
C ALA A 64 -19.37 -5.22 -3.81
N LEU A 65 -18.07 -5.44 -3.97
CA LEU A 65 -17.09 -4.36 -3.86
C LEU A 65 -17.21 -3.37 -5.04
N LEU A 66 -17.34 -3.89 -6.27
CA LEU A 66 -17.49 -3.07 -7.48
C LEU A 66 -18.80 -2.26 -7.47
N SER A 67 -19.88 -2.83 -6.94
CA SER A 67 -21.15 -2.08 -6.80
C SER A 67 -21.01 -0.93 -5.80
N GLN A 68 -20.23 -1.11 -4.72
CA GLN A 68 -19.99 -0.07 -3.73
C GLN A 68 -19.14 1.09 -4.28
N PHE A 69 -18.24 0.81 -5.23
CA PHE A 69 -17.43 1.83 -5.92
C PHE A 69 -18.25 2.77 -6.84
N ILE A 70 -19.52 2.45 -7.12
CA ILE A 70 -20.45 3.37 -7.79
C ILE A 70 -20.73 4.61 -6.92
N CYS A 71 -20.63 4.47 -5.60
CA CYS A 71 -20.80 5.59 -4.69
C CYS A 71 -19.51 6.43 -4.58
N LEU A 72 -19.57 7.67 -5.09
CA LEU A 72 -18.42 8.60 -5.09
C LEU A 72 -17.82 8.83 -3.68
N SER A 73 -18.68 8.88 -2.66
CA SER A 73 -18.28 9.06 -1.26
C SER A 73 -17.48 7.86 -0.73
N PHE A 74 -17.88 6.65 -1.11
CA PHE A 74 -17.18 5.43 -0.72
C PHE A 74 -15.81 5.35 -1.39
N THR A 75 -15.74 5.59 -2.70
CA THR A 75 -14.51 5.53 -3.48
C THR A 75 -13.46 6.51 -2.97
N ARG A 76 -13.86 7.73 -2.60
CA ARG A 76 -12.95 8.73 -2.02
C ARG A 76 -12.39 8.29 -0.67
N LYS A 77 -13.25 7.75 0.22
CA LYS A 77 -12.83 7.25 1.53
C LYS A 77 -11.89 6.05 1.40
N TYR A 78 -12.21 5.14 0.47
CA TYR A 78 -11.40 3.98 0.16
C TYR A 78 -9.99 4.37 -0.29
N ILE A 79 -9.88 5.27 -1.29
CA ILE A 79 -8.59 5.72 -1.82
C ILE A 79 -7.77 6.46 -0.77
N LEU A 80 -8.40 7.33 0.03
CA LEU A 80 -7.70 8.04 1.11
C LEU A 80 -7.13 7.06 2.15
N LEU A 81 -7.92 6.06 2.52
CA LEU A 81 -7.50 5.06 3.51
C LEU A 81 -6.41 4.14 2.96
N SER A 82 -6.52 3.69 1.70
CA SER A 82 -5.51 2.84 1.07
C SER A 82 -4.18 3.56 0.94
N VAL A 83 -4.18 4.84 0.54
CA VAL A 83 -2.96 5.67 0.49
C VAL A 83 -2.35 5.81 1.88
N LEU A 84 -3.15 6.09 2.91
CA LEU A 84 -2.64 6.23 4.28
C LEU A 84 -1.97 4.93 4.78
N ILE A 85 -2.59 3.77 4.51
CA ILE A 85 -2.04 2.46 4.86
C ILE A 85 -0.76 2.17 4.09
N ALA A 86 -0.72 2.46 2.79
CA ALA A 86 0.47 2.25 1.97
C ALA A 86 1.64 3.12 2.42
N ILE A 87 1.39 4.38 2.78
CA ILE A 87 2.39 5.27 3.39
C ILE A 87 2.92 4.67 4.69
N PHE A 88 2.03 4.20 5.56
CA PHE A 88 2.42 3.59 6.84
C PHE A 88 3.31 2.36 6.64
N TYR A 89 2.95 1.46 5.74
CA TYR A 89 3.79 0.30 5.39
C TYR A 89 5.13 0.72 4.77
N GLY A 90 5.14 1.73 3.90
CA GLY A 90 6.36 2.28 3.31
C GLY A 90 7.32 2.84 4.36
N ILE A 91 6.80 3.62 5.32
CA ILE A 91 7.60 4.16 6.43
C ILE A 91 8.18 3.04 7.29
N ILE A 92 7.36 2.08 7.73
CA ILE A 92 7.80 0.97 8.59
C ILE A 92 8.88 0.15 7.89
N SER A 93 8.64 -0.26 6.66
CA SER A 93 9.60 -1.06 5.89
C SER A 93 10.92 -0.30 5.64
N GLY A 94 10.84 1.01 5.39
CA GLY A 94 12.02 1.86 5.21
C GLY A 94 12.85 1.98 6.50
N ILE A 95 12.19 2.20 7.63
CA ILE A 95 12.83 2.23 8.95
C ILE A 95 13.43 0.86 9.30
N LEU A 96 12.69 -0.22 9.09
CA LEU A 96 13.14 -1.59 9.41
C LEU A 96 14.40 -1.95 8.65
N ARG A 97 14.46 -1.61 7.35
CA ARG A 97 15.66 -1.79 6.52
C ARG A 97 16.83 -1.00 7.07
N ARG A 98 16.61 0.25 7.47
CA ARG A 98 17.66 1.10 8.07
C ARG A 98 18.19 0.51 9.37
N ILE A 99 17.31 0.01 10.24
CA ILE A 99 17.69 -0.67 11.49
C ILE A 99 18.48 -1.94 11.19
N PHE A 100 18.04 -2.77 10.25
CA PHE A 100 18.73 -4.01 9.87
C PHE A 100 20.16 -3.73 9.36
N PHE A 101 20.33 -2.71 8.51
CA PHE A 101 21.66 -2.27 8.08
C PHE A 101 22.52 -1.77 9.25
N TRP A 102 21.92 -1.07 10.21
CA TRP A 102 22.63 -0.57 11.38
C TRP A 102 23.09 -1.69 12.31
N ILE A 103 22.24 -2.69 12.55
CA ILE A 103 22.56 -3.90 13.33
C ILE A 103 23.68 -4.68 12.63
N ARG A 104 23.58 -4.90 11.32
CA ARG A 104 24.60 -5.63 10.54
C ARG A 104 25.96 -4.91 10.49
N ARG A 105 25.98 -3.58 10.58
CA ARG A 105 27.22 -2.78 10.59
C ARG A 105 27.86 -2.65 11.98
N ARG A 106 27.21 -3.12 13.06
CA ARG A 106 27.89 -3.22 14.36
C ARG A 106 28.68 -4.54 14.39
N PRO A 107 30.02 -4.51 14.42
CA PRO A 107 30.78 -5.71 14.74
C PRO A 107 30.49 -6.03 16.22
N PHE A 108 29.55 -6.94 16.46
CA PHE A 108 29.35 -7.51 17.80
C PHE A 108 30.47 -8.49 18.20
N PHE A 109 31.50 -8.63 17.35
CA PHE A 109 32.74 -9.34 17.65
C PHE A 109 33.92 -8.49 17.19
N SER A 110 34.45 -7.67 18.11
CA SER A 110 35.85 -7.25 18.17
C SER A 110 36.23 -7.10 19.62
#